data_AF-A0A953VX32-F1
#
_entry.id   AF-A0A953VX32-F1
#
_cell.length_a   1.000
_cell.length_b   1.000
_cell.length_c   1.000
_cell.angle_alpha   90.00
_cell.angle_beta   90.00
_cell.angle_gamma   90.00
#
_symmetry.space_group_name_H-M   'P 1'
#
loop_
_entity.id
_entity.type
_entity.pdbx_description
1 polymer ?
#
loop_
_entity_poly.entity_id
_entity_poly.type
_entity_poly.pdbx_seq_one_letter_code
_entity_poly.pdbx_strand_id
1 'polypeptide(L)' 'MTEPAITPDLIEAHGLKPDEYDRILGLLGRDPTFTELGIFSAMWNEHCSYKSSKKWLRT' A
#
# COMPACT_ATOMS: atom_id res chain seq x y z
N MET A 1 -2.38 3.60 22.99
CA MET A 1 -3.37 3.11 22.01
C MET A 1 -2.74 1.90 21.35
N THR A 2 -3.37 0.73 21.43
CA THR A 2 -2.83 -0.49 20.81
C THR A 2 -3.16 -0.44 19.32
N GLU A 3 -2.16 -0.61 18.46
CA GLU A 3 -2.40 -0.67 17.02
C GLU A 3 -3.10 -1.99 16.67
N PRO A 4 -4.02 -1.97 15.68
CA PRO A 4 -4.65 -3.19 15.21
C PRO A 4 -3.61 -4.11 14.56
N ALA A 5 -3.80 -5.43 14.71
CA ALA A 5 -2.99 -6.40 14.01
C ALA A 5 -3.23 -6.28 12.50
N ILE A 6 -2.15 -6.30 11.71
CA ILE A 6 -2.23 -6.28 10.25
C ILE A 6 -2.63 -7.68 9.77
N THR A 7 -3.89 -7.84 9.37
CA THR A 7 -4.43 -9.10 8.81
C THR A 7 -4.58 -8.99 7.29
N PRO A 8 -4.63 -10.12 6.55
CA PRO A 8 -4.92 -10.11 5.12
C PRO A 8 -6.20 -9.36 4.76
N ASP A 9 -7.27 -9.53 5.55
CA ASP A 9 -8.54 -8.81 5.35
C ASP A 9 -8.37 -7.29 5.51
N LEU A 10 -7.52 -6.85 6.45
CA LEU A 10 -7.22 -5.43 6.65
C LEU A 10 -6.44 -4.86 5.47
N ILE A 11 -5.45 -5.60 4.96
CA ILE A 11 -4.67 -5.21 3.79
C ILE A 11 -5.58 -5.05 2.57
N GLU A 12 -6.50 -5.99 2.35
CA GLU A 12 -7.49 -5.93 1.28
C GLU A 12 -8.45 -4.75 1.46
N ALA A 13 -8.92 -4.50 2.70
CA ALA A 13 -9.76 -3.34 3.02
C ALA A 13 -9.06 -1.99 2.73
N HIS A 14 -7.73 -1.95 2.80
CA HIS A 14 -6.90 -0.82 2.40
C HIS A 14 -6.68 -0.73 0.87
N GLY A 15 -7.27 -1.62 0.08
CA GLY A 15 -7.17 -1.62 -1.38
C GLY A 15 -5.77 -1.95 -1.90
N LEU A 16 -4.92 -2.54 -1.05
CA LEU A 16 -3.58 -2.98 -1.40
C LEU A 16 -3.66 -4.40 -1.95
N LYS A 17 -3.05 -4.62 -3.10
CA LYS A 17 -2.88 -5.97 -3.63
C LYS A 17 -1.80 -6.73 -2.86
N PRO A 18 -1.83 -8.07 -2.86
CA PRO A 18 -0.79 -8.87 -2.20
C PRO A 18 0.63 -8.52 -2.66
N ASP A 19 0.83 -8.27 -3.96
CA ASP A 19 2.13 -7.87 -4.51
C ASP A 19 2.57 -6.45 -4.11
N GLU A 20 1.61 -5.54 -3.90
CA GLU A 20 1.88 -4.21 -3.35
C GLU A 20 2.30 -4.32 -1.87
N TYR A 21 1.67 -5.20 -1.09
CA TYR A 21 2.05 -5.45 0.29
C TYR A 21 3.45 -6.10 0.41
N ASP A 22 3.75 -7.10 -0.43
CA ASP A 22 5.10 -7.70 -0.47
C ASP A 22 6.18 -6.66 -0.79
N ARG A 23 5.87 -5.68 -1.66
CA ARG A 23 6.78 -4.55 -1.93
C ARG A 23 6.94 -3.65 -0.72
N ILE A 24 5.88 -3.39 0.04
CA ILE A 24 5.96 -2.61 1.29
C ILE A 24 6.88 -3.32 2.29
N LEU A 25 6.73 -4.63 2.47
CA LEU A 25 7.62 -5.43 3.32
C LEU A 25 9.08 -5.35 2.85
N GLY A 26 9.31 -5.47 1.55
CA GLY A 26 10.66 -5.35 0.96
C GLY A 26 11.28 -3.97 1.11
N LEU A 27 10.48 -2.90 1.06
CA LEU A 27 10.94 -1.52 1.25
C LEU A 27 11.26 -1.19 2.71
N LEU A 28 10.47 -1.72 3.64
CA LEU A 28 10.62 -1.44 5.08
C LEU A 28 11.59 -2.40 5.79
N GLY A 29 11.73 -3.63 5.29
CA GLY A 29 12.49 -4.70 5.95
C GLY A 29 11.84 -5.21 7.25
N ARG A 30 10.59 -4.83 7.51
CA ARG A 30 9.75 -5.21 8.66
C ARG A 30 8.27 -5.06 8.31
N ASP A 31 7.38 -5.53 9.18
CA ASP A 31 5.95 -5.25 9.07
C ASP A 31 5.66 -3.74 9.23
N PRO A 32 4.76 -3.17 8.39
CA PRO A 32 4.31 -1.79 8.55
C PRO A 32 3.42 -1.65 9.78
N THR A 33 3.45 -0.47 10.39
CA THR A 33 2.45 -0.07 11.38
C THR A 33 1.09 0.21 10.71
N PHE A 34 0.01 0.29 11.49
CA PHE A 34 -1.31 0.60 10.93
C PHE A 34 -1.34 1.96 10.23
N THR A 35 -0.63 2.93 10.81
CA THR A 35 -0.49 4.27 10.23
C THR A 35 0.29 4.24 8.92
N GLU A 36 1.41 3.50 8.87
CA GLU A 36 2.20 3.32 7.65
C GLU A 36 1.38 2.64 6.56
N LEU A 37 0.61 1.60 6.88
CA LEU A 37 -0.28 0.92 5.96
C LEU A 37 -1.30 1.89 5.34
N GLY A 38 -1.91 2.75 6.16
CA GLY A 38 -2.84 3.79 5.69
C GLY A 38 -2.19 4.80 4.74
N ILE A 39 -0.93 5.20 5.01
CA ILE A 39 -0.16 6.09 4.13
C ILE A 39 0.10 5.42 2.78
N PHE A 40 0.56 4.16 2.77
CA PHE A 40 0.78 3.42 1.54
C PHE A 40 -0.50 3.25 0.72
N SER A 41 -1.60 2.88 1.38
CA SER A 41 -2.93 2.78 0.77
C SER A 41 -3.33 4.06 0.05
N ALA A 42 -3.21 5.22 0.72
CA ALA A 42 -3.54 6.51 0.11
C ALA A 42 -2.61 6.87 -1.05
N MET A 43 -1.30 6.60 -0.92
CA MET A 43 -0.32 7.05 -1.90
C MET A 43 -0.23 6.15 -3.14
N TRP A 44 -0.53 4.86 -3.01
CA TRP A 44 -0.41 3.88 -4.09
C TRP A 44 -1.74 3.58 -4.79
N ASN A 45 -2.82 4.27 -4.38
CA ASN A 45 -4.06 4.24 -5.14
C ASN A 45 -3.89 4.89 -6.54
N GLU A 46 -4.84 4.64 -7.44
CA GLU A 46 -4.77 5.18 -8.82
C GLU A 46 -4.75 6.71 -8.85
N HIS A 47 -5.55 7.37 -8.01
CA HIS A 47 -5.70 8.82 -8.02
C HIS A 47 -4.38 9.55 -7.72
N CYS A 48 -3.61 9.05 -6.75
CA CYS A 48 -2.34 9.66 -6.34
C CYS A 48 -1.16 9.16 -7.17
N SER A 49 -1.13 7.87 -7.52
CA SER A 49 0.02 7.26 -8.20
C SER A 49 -0.01 7.40 -9.72
N TYR A 50 -1.18 7.67 -10.31
CA TYR A 50 -1.40 7.67 -11.75
C TYR A 50 -0.94 6.35 -12.40
N LYS A 51 -1.00 5.22 -11.68
CA LYS A 51 -0.33 3.97 -12.09
C LYS A 51 -0.78 3.45 -13.45
N SER A 52 -2.05 3.65 -13.80
CA SER A 52 -2.58 3.22 -15.10
C SER A 52 -2.23 4.20 -16.22
N SER A 53 -2.32 5.50 -15.96
CA SER A 53 -2.09 6.55 -16.97
C SER A 53 -0.61 6.86 -17.22
N LYS A 54 0.25 6.76 -16.19
CA LYS A 54 1.69 7.03 -16.27
C LYS A 54 2.40 6.21 -17.33
N LYS A 55 1.96 4.97 -17.59
CA LYS A 55 2.52 4.13 -18.67
C LYS A 55 2.41 4.81 -20.04
N TRP A 56 1.32 5.52 -20.29
CA TRP A 56 1.01 6.15 -21.58
C TRP A 56 1.58 7.55 -21.71
N LEU A 57 1.80 8.23 -20.58
CA LEU A 57 2.26 9.62 -20.53
C LEU A 57 3.79 9.77 -20.43
N ARG A 58 4.53 8.66 -20.42
CA ARG A 58 5.99 8.67 -20.50
C ARG A 58 6.41 8.83 -21.98
N THR A 59 6.53 10.08 -22.43
CA THR A 59 7.22 10.47 -23.68
C THR A 59 8.72 10.61 -23.48
#